data_AF-A0A7S1D864-F1
#
_entry.id   AF-A0A7S1D864-F1
#
_cell.length_a   1.000
_cell.length_b   1.000
_cell.length_c   1.000
_cell.angle_alpha   90.00
_cell.angle_beta   90.00
_cell.angle_gamma   90.00
#
_symmetry.space_group_name_H-M   'P 1'
#
loop_
_entity.id
_entity.type
_entity.pdbx_description
1 polymer ?
#
loop_
_entity_poly.entity_id
_entity_poly.type
_entity_poly.pdbx_seq_one_letter_code
_entity_poly.pdbx_strand_id
1 'polypeptide(L)'
;MSTYFYLVLVQNWSEERLRRAQWWLYGIPFFVGISLGIFGIWYYDSIQTICYVKVPPYASTWVPAVVMAIAPIAIATTVSTVLMALICRKIHRQRVIFLAATPRQRQLEDAAPRRNAVDRQIFWQALLYLSALWISHGVNLFNLLHTWLEPAHRDSPKDMYYLWALFTILTPLQGFWNAFIYYRPRIVQWRQQRRHQLSSSSCPSSVRGVGVRGESGLSSFRSSFWHRSSFWGSANSDNPTNSVGEDNTRFS
;
A
#
# COMPACT_ATOMS: atom_id res chain seq x y z
N MET A 1 -0.33 5.52 -2.52
CA MET A 1 -0.68 4.20 -1.95
C MET A 1 -0.96 4.25 -0.45
N SER A 2 -0.12 4.89 0.36
CA SER A 2 -0.35 5.10 1.81
C SER A 2 -1.72 5.70 2.13
N THR A 3 -2.13 6.74 1.40
CA THR A 3 -3.46 7.38 1.54
C THR A 3 -4.61 6.40 1.30
N TYR A 4 -4.52 5.55 0.28
CA TYR A 4 -5.53 4.53 0.00
C TYR A 4 -5.69 3.59 1.20
N PHE A 5 -4.59 3.06 1.72
CA PHE A 5 -4.63 2.16 2.88
C PHE A 5 -5.14 2.85 4.14
N TYR A 6 -4.80 4.12 4.33
CA TYR A 6 -5.35 4.91 5.43
C TYR A 6 -6.88 5.04 5.32
N LEU A 7 -7.40 5.39 4.14
CA LEU A 7 -8.85 5.52 3.93
C LEU A 7 -9.59 4.20 4.14
N VAL A 8 -9.04 3.08 3.66
CA VAL A 8 -9.65 1.76 3.82
C VAL A 8 -9.55 1.26 5.26
N LEU A 9 -8.34 1.23 5.86
CA LEU A 9 -8.11 0.63 7.18
C LEU A 9 -8.52 1.55 8.33
N VAL A 10 -8.25 2.85 8.23
CA VAL A 10 -8.51 3.81 9.32
C VAL A 10 -9.91 4.39 9.22
N GLN A 11 -10.34 4.80 8.03
CA GLN A 11 -11.65 5.44 7.86
C GLN A 11 -12.77 4.46 7.52
N ASN A 12 -12.46 3.17 7.27
CA ASN A 12 -13.43 2.14 6.89
C ASN A 12 -14.30 2.58 5.69
N TRP A 13 -13.68 3.27 4.72
CA TRP A 13 -14.41 3.74 3.54
C TRP A 13 -14.86 2.58 2.66
N SER A 14 -16.13 2.63 2.23
CA SER A 14 -16.66 1.71 1.22
C SER A 14 -16.04 1.99 -0.15
N GLU A 15 -16.02 0.97 -1.02
CA GLU A 15 -15.49 1.08 -2.39
C GLU A 15 -16.17 2.20 -3.18
N GLU A 16 -17.47 2.43 -2.98
CA GLU A 16 -18.21 3.50 -3.66
C GLU A 16 -17.73 4.90 -3.27
N ARG A 17 -17.41 5.11 -1.99
CA ARG A 17 -16.83 6.39 -1.51
C ARG A 17 -15.42 6.55 -2.05
N LEU A 18 -14.66 5.48 -2.07
CA LEU A 18 -13.29 5.47 -2.59
C LEU A 18 -13.26 5.77 -4.09
N ARG A 19 -14.20 5.22 -4.88
CA ARG A 19 -14.36 5.50 -6.31
C ARG A 19 -14.64 6.99 -6.58
N ARG A 20 -15.45 7.63 -5.74
CA ARG A 20 -15.69 9.08 -5.83
C ARG A 20 -14.45 9.91 -5.48
N ALA A 21 -13.69 9.48 -4.48
CA ALA A 21 -12.44 10.14 -4.08
C ALA A 21 -11.26 9.87 -5.03
N GLN A 22 -11.37 8.84 -5.87
CA GLN A 22 -10.31 8.39 -6.78
C GLN A 22 -9.85 9.52 -7.71
N TRP A 23 -10.78 10.31 -8.23
CA TRP A 23 -10.44 11.44 -9.12
C TRP A 23 -9.59 12.49 -8.39
N TRP A 24 -9.87 12.78 -7.12
CA TRP A 24 -9.06 13.70 -6.32
C TRP A 24 -7.68 13.12 -5.97
N LEU A 25 -7.63 11.83 -5.64
CA LEU A 25 -6.38 11.14 -5.30
C LEU A 25 -5.38 11.10 -6.46
N TYR A 26 -5.86 11.04 -7.70
CA TYR A 26 -5.01 11.10 -8.89
C TYR A 26 -4.85 12.52 -9.45
N GLY A 27 -5.91 13.33 -9.38
CA GLY A 27 -5.91 14.69 -9.90
C GLY A 27 -4.89 15.58 -9.19
N ILE A 28 -4.83 15.54 -7.85
CA ILE A 28 -3.91 16.42 -7.10
C ILE A 28 -2.44 16.15 -7.48
N PRO A 29 -1.90 14.91 -7.39
CA PRO A 29 -0.52 14.65 -7.82
C PRO A 29 -0.27 15.00 -9.29
N PHE A 30 -1.26 14.79 -10.17
CA PHE A 30 -1.16 15.12 -11.58
C PHE A 30 -0.99 16.64 -11.80
N PHE A 31 -1.86 17.46 -11.21
CA PHE A 31 -1.76 18.91 -11.31
C PHE A 31 -0.51 19.47 -10.65
N VAL A 32 -0.10 18.93 -9.50
CA VAL A 32 1.16 19.30 -8.85
C VAL A 32 2.35 18.98 -9.76
N GLY A 33 2.39 17.80 -10.38
CA GLY A 33 3.43 17.40 -11.31
C GLY A 33 3.52 18.29 -12.55
N ILE A 34 2.38 18.61 -13.18
CA ILE A 34 2.33 19.52 -14.34
C ILE A 34 2.80 20.92 -13.93
N SER A 35 2.33 21.43 -12.80
CA SER A 35 2.71 22.76 -12.33
C SER A 35 4.21 22.85 -12.09
N LEU A 36 4.78 21.88 -11.36
CA LEU A 36 6.23 21.80 -11.13
C LEU A 36 7.02 21.67 -12.44
N GLY A 37 6.51 20.91 -13.42
CA GLY A 37 7.09 20.80 -14.75
C GLY A 37 7.15 22.14 -15.47
N ILE A 38 6.02 22.86 -15.58
CA ILE A 38 5.92 24.16 -16.26
C ILE A 38 6.81 25.20 -15.58
N PHE A 39 6.78 25.29 -14.25
CA PHE A 39 7.66 26.20 -13.51
C PHE A 39 9.13 25.82 -13.61
N GLY A 40 9.42 24.52 -13.72
CA GLY A 40 10.77 23.99 -13.81
C GLY A 40 11.48 24.30 -15.12
N ILE A 41 10.75 24.52 -16.24
CA ILE A 41 11.32 24.73 -17.60
C ILE A 41 12.46 25.76 -17.60
N TRP A 42 12.32 26.85 -16.83
CA TRP A 42 13.31 27.92 -16.74
C TRP A 42 14.59 27.57 -15.99
N TYR A 43 14.57 26.48 -15.21
CA TYR A 43 15.67 26.03 -14.36
C TYR A 43 16.35 24.75 -14.85
N TYR A 44 15.78 24.12 -15.87
CA TYR A 44 16.36 22.94 -16.50
C TYR A 44 17.53 23.33 -17.40
N ASP A 45 18.59 22.52 -17.36
CA ASP A 45 19.67 22.59 -18.33
C ASP A 45 20.14 21.18 -18.69
N SER A 46 20.88 21.08 -19.80
CA SER A 46 21.51 19.85 -20.22
C SER A 46 22.74 19.60 -19.35
N ILE A 47 22.58 18.77 -18.32
CA ILE A 47 23.71 18.29 -17.51
C ILE A 47 24.04 16.87 -18.00
N GLN A 48 25.09 16.75 -18.80
CA GLN A 48 25.46 15.52 -19.50
C GLN A 48 24.36 15.06 -20.47
N THR A 49 23.87 13.82 -20.34
CA THR A 49 22.84 13.20 -21.19
C THR A 49 21.41 13.35 -20.66
N ILE A 50 21.22 14.02 -19.52
CA ILE A 50 19.93 14.15 -18.84
C ILE A 50 19.60 15.63 -18.64
N CYS A 51 18.35 16.01 -18.94
CA CYS A 51 17.83 17.33 -18.62
C CYS A 51 17.45 17.38 -17.14
N TYR A 52 18.17 18.17 -16.34
CA TYR A 52 17.98 18.23 -14.89
C TYR A 52 18.05 19.66 -14.35
N VAL A 53 17.49 19.90 -13.16
CA VAL A 53 17.53 21.21 -12.49
C VAL A 53 18.98 21.53 -12.13
N LYS A 54 19.46 22.72 -12.52
CA LYS A 54 20.82 23.14 -12.16
C LYS A 54 21.01 23.17 -10.65
N VAL A 55 22.06 22.51 -10.17
CA VAL A 55 22.54 22.60 -8.80
C VAL A 55 23.94 23.23 -8.78
N PRO A 56 24.35 23.91 -7.70
CA PRO A 56 25.72 24.38 -7.55
C PRO A 56 26.74 23.24 -7.74
N PRO A 57 27.89 23.51 -8.40
CA PRO A 57 28.41 24.82 -8.79
C PRO A 57 27.80 25.43 -10.07
N TYR A 58 26.93 24.70 -10.79
CA TYR A 58 26.37 25.16 -12.08
C TYR A 58 25.23 26.19 -11.95
N ALA A 59 24.70 26.38 -10.74
CA ALA A 59 23.73 27.41 -10.40
C ALA A 59 24.27 28.32 -9.28
N SER A 60 23.79 29.56 -9.23
CA SER A 60 24.10 30.49 -8.14
C SER A 60 23.39 30.15 -6.83
N THR A 61 22.29 29.38 -6.88
CA THR A 61 21.45 29.09 -5.72
C THR A 61 20.93 27.64 -5.72
N TRP A 62 20.65 27.10 -4.52
CA TRP A 62 20.01 25.79 -4.34
C TRP A 62 18.48 25.85 -4.38
N VAL A 63 17.90 27.06 -4.38
CA VAL A 63 16.45 27.28 -4.21
C VAL A 63 15.62 26.50 -5.23
N PRO A 64 15.92 26.53 -6.54
CA PRO A 64 15.12 25.80 -7.52
C PRO A 64 15.15 24.28 -7.30
N ALA A 65 16.32 23.71 -6.98
CA ALA A 65 16.46 22.29 -6.70
C ALA A 65 15.69 21.88 -5.43
N VAL A 66 15.76 22.71 -4.38
CA VAL A 66 15.01 22.48 -3.14
C VAL A 66 13.51 22.51 -3.39
N VAL A 67 13.01 23.54 -4.06
CA VAL A 67 11.57 23.71 -4.28
C VAL A 67 11.00 22.69 -5.26
N MET A 68 11.71 22.39 -6.35
CA MET A 68 11.17 21.56 -7.44
C MET A 68 11.37 20.06 -7.22
N ALA A 69 12.47 19.65 -6.57
CA ALA A 69 12.79 18.24 -6.40
C ALA A 69 12.68 17.80 -4.94
N ILE A 70 13.34 18.52 -4.02
CA ILE A 70 13.56 18.03 -2.65
C ILE A 70 12.30 18.16 -1.81
N ALA A 71 11.67 19.33 -1.80
CA ALA A 71 10.51 19.62 -0.98
C ALA A 71 9.32 18.70 -1.30
N PRO A 72 8.94 18.44 -2.57
CA PRO A 72 7.88 17.49 -2.89
C PRO A 72 8.17 16.07 -2.39
N ILE A 73 9.41 15.59 -2.54
CA ILE A 73 9.82 14.27 -2.05
C ILE A 73 9.76 14.22 -0.51
N ALA A 74 10.28 15.24 0.17
CA ALA A 74 10.26 15.34 1.63
C ALA A 74 8.82 15.38 2.16
N ILE A 75 7.95 16.19 1.57
CA ILE A 75 6.53 16.28 1.94
C ILE A 75 5.84 14.92 1.72
N ALA A 76 6.00 14.31 0.55
CA ALA A 76 5.38 13.02 0.24
C ALA A 76 5.86 11.90 1.19
N THR A 77 7.14 11.89 1.54
CA THR A 77 7.75 10.92 2.46
C THR A 77 7.25 11.11 3.89
N THR A 78 7.23 12.36 4.37
CA THR A 78 6.71 12.71 5.70
C THR A 78 5.23 12.37 5.83
N VAL A 79 4.40 12.79 4.87
CA VAL A 79 2.96 12.48 4.86
C VAL A 79 2.73 10.98 4.85
N SER A 80 3.44 10.22 4.00
CA SER A 80 3.32 8.76 3.96
C SER A 80 3.72 8.09 5.27
N THR A 81 4.75 8.60 5.93
CA THR A 81 5.24 8.10 7.22
C THR A 81 4.24 8.37 8.34
N VAL A 82 3.69 9.58 8.40
CA VAL A 82 2.64 9.95 9.37
C VAL A 82 1.40 9.08 9.17
N LEU A 83 0.92 8.93 7.93
CA LEU A 83 -0.23 8.08 7.62
C LEU A 83 0.00 6.62 8.06
N MET A 84 1.20 6.09 7.84
CA MET A 84 1.54 4.75 8.30
C MET A 84 1.57 4.65 9.82
N ALA A 85 2.16 5.63 10.50
CA ALA A 85 2.17 5.67 11.96
C ALA A 85 0.74 5.65 12.52
N LEU A 86 -0.21 6.36 11.90
CA LEU A 86 -1.62 6.32 12.26
C LEU A 86 -2.25 4.93 12.03
N ILE A 87 -1.94 4.27 10.91
CA ILE A 87 -2.37 2.90 10.62
C ILE A 87 -1.82 1.93 11.69
N CYS A 88 -0.52 2.00 11.99
CA CYS A 88 0.13 1.19 13.02
C CYS A 88 -0.53 1.39 14.39
N ARG A 89 -0.80 2.63 14.79
CA ARG A 89 -1.47 2.95 16.06
C ARG A 89 -2.88 2.37 16.11
N LYS A 90 -3.64 2.43 15.01
CA LYS A 90 -4.99 1.85 14.96
C LYS A 90 -4.94 0.32 15.08
N ILE A 91 -4.08 -0.35 14.32
CA ILE A 91 -3.93 -1.82 14.37
C ILE A 91 -3.45 -2.25 15.76
N HIS A 92 -2.52 -1.51 16.37
CA HIS A 92 -2.08 -1.79 17.73
C HIS A 92 -3.22 -1.68 18.73
N ARG A 93 -4.03 -0.61 18.67
CA ARG A 93 -5.21 -0.46 19.54
C ARG A 93 -6.21 -1.60 19.36
N GLN A 94 -6.48 -2.00 18.11
CA GLN A 94 -7.37 -3.13 17.82
C GLN A 94 -6.85 -4.43 18.42
N ARG A 95 -5.52 -4.69 18.33
CA ARG A 95 -4.90 -5.86 18.95
C ARG A 95 -5.02 -5.85 20.47
N VAL A 96 -4.76 -4.71 21.12
CA VAL A 96 -4.87 -4.61 22.58
C VAL A 96 -6.31 -4.86 23.05
N ILE A 97 -7.30 -4.27 22.36
CA ILE A 97 -8.72 -4.50 22.66
C ILE A 97 -9.09 -5.97 22.46
N PHE A 98 -8.63 -6.59 21.37
CA PHE A 98 -8.86 -8.01 21.09
C PHE A 98 -8.25 -8.92 22.17
N LEU A 99 -7.05 -8.60 22.67
CA LEU A 99 -6.42 -9.37 23.74
C LEU A 99 -7.17 -9.24 25.07
N ALA A 100 -7.75 -8.06 25.34
CA ALA A 100 -8.57 -7.80 26.53
C ALA A 100 -10.00 -8.37 26.43
N ALA A 101 -10.46 -8.75 25.23
CA ALA A 101 -11.80 -9.29 25.02
C ALA A 101 -12.01 -10.65 25.71
N THR A 102 -13.17 -10.81 26.33
CA THR A 102 -13.58 -11.99 27.11
C THR A 102 -13.66 -13.25 26.21
N PRO A 103 -13.36 -14.46 26.71
CA PRO A 103 -13.41 -15.71 25.92
C PRO A 103 -14.72 -15.96 25.15
N ARG A 104 -15.85 -15.41 25.61
CA ARG A 104 -17.14 -15.50 24.89
C ARG A 104 -17.17 -14.70 23.59
N GLN A 105 -16.46 -13.56 23.52
CA GLN A 105 -16.27 -12.82 22.26
C GLN A 105 -15.32 -13.54 21.31
N ARG A 106 -14.32 -14.26 21.85
CA ARG A 106 -13.39 -15.06 21.03
C ARG A 106 -14.11 -16.14 20.23
N GLN A 107 -15.15 -16.76 20.79
CA GLN A 107 -15.95 -17.76 20.07
C GLN A 107 -16.78 -17.16 18.92
N LEU A 108 -17.30 -15.94 19.09
CA LEU A 108 -17.99 -15.23 17.99
C LEU A 108 -17.00 -14.80 16.90
N GLU A 109 -15.75 -14.55 17.27
CA GLU A 109 -14.67 -14.23 16.34
C GLU A 109 -14.01 -15.44 15.66
N ASP A 110 -14.36 -16.67 16.02
CA ASP A 110 -13.92 -17.86 15.26
C ASP A 110 -14.52 -17.87 13.83
N ALA A 111 -15.55 -17.06 13.57
CA ALA A 111 -16.04 -16.74 12.22
C ALA A 111 -15.30 -15.56 11.54
N ALA A 112 -14.53 -14.77 12.30
CA ALA A 112 -13.73 -13.63 11.82
C ALA A 112 -12.25 -13.89 11.42
N PRO A 113 -11.64 -15.10 11.48
CA PRO A 113 -10.20 -15.26 11.26
C PRO A 113 -9.78 -14.86 9.84
N ARG A 114 -10.72 -14.91 8.89
CA ARG A 114 -10.49 -14.51 7.50
C ARG A 114 -10.24 -13.00 7.37
N ARG A 115 -10.91 -12.16 8.15
CA ARG A 115 -10.75 -10.70 8.13
C ARG A 115 -9.39 -10.28 8.68
N ASN A 116 -8.99 -10.89 9.80
CA ASN A 116 -7.70 -10.63 10.45
C ASN A 116 -6.50 -11.02 9.56
N ALA A 117 -6.62 -12.09 8.78
CA ALA A 117 -5.59 -12.50 7.83
C ALA A 117 -5.40 -11.47 6.70
N VAL A 118 -6.50 -10.95 6.15
CA VAL A 118 -6.49 -9.93 5.11
C VAL A 118 -5.89 -8.62 5.63
N ASP A 119 -6.34 -8.13 6.79
CA ASP A 119 -5.84 -6.89 7.39
C ASP A 119 -4.33 -6.98 7.68
N ARG A 120 -3.86 -8.13 8.19
CA ARG A 120 -2.44 -8.39 8.41
C ARG A 120 -1.65 -8.37 7.11
N GLN A 121 -2.19 -8.95 6.02
CA GLN A 121 -1.52 -8.94 4.72
C GLN A 121 -1.40 -7.52 4.17
N ILE A 122 -2.47 -6.72 4.24
CA ILE A 122 -2.46 -5.32 3.83
C ILE A 122 -1.42 -4.53 4.60
N PHE A 123 -1.40 -4.69 5.93
CA PHE A 123 -0.46 -4.00 6.80
C PHE A 123 0.98 -4.26 6.40
N TRP A 124 1.36 -5.53 6.22
CA TRP A 124 2.72 -5.87 5.81
C TRP A 124 3.05 -5.35 4.42
N GLN A 125 2.10 -5.39 3.49
CA GLN A 125 2.29 -4.82 2.16
C GLN A 125 2.55 -3.31 2.25
N ALA A 126 1.74 -2.59 3.03
CA ALA A 126 1.90 -1.15 3.22
C ALA A 126 3.24 -0.82 3.90
N LEU A 127 3.63 -1.56 4.94
CA LEU A 127 4.90 -1.40 5.63
C LEU A 127 6.10 -1.59 4.69
N LEU A 128 6.07 -2.64 3.87
CA LEU A 128 7.14 -2.89 2.88
C LEU A 128 7.24 -1.75 1.86
N TYR A 129 6.12 -1.18 1.40
CA TYR A 129 6.14 -0.01 0.51
C TYR A 129 6.76 1.22 1.19
N LEU A 130 6.46 1.45 2.47
CA LEU A 130 7.06 2.54 3.22
C LEU A 130 8.56 2.32 3.43
N SER A 131 8.98 1.10 3.76
CA SER A 131 10.39 0.77 3.89
C SER A 131 11.15 0.97 2.57
N ALA A 132 10.58 0.56 1.45
CA ALA A 132 11.14 0.82 0.12
C ALA A 132 11.28 2.32 -0.16
N LEU A 133 10.28 3.12 0.22
CA LEU A 133 10.34 4.58 0.10
C LEU A 133 11.49 5.18 0.92
N TRP A 134 11.66 4.75 2.17
CA TRP A 134 12.74 5.24 3.04
C TRP A 134 14.12 4.78 2.59
N ILE A 135 14.27 3.55 2.09
CA ILE A 135 15.55 3.06 1.58
C ILE A 135 15.97 3.87 0.35
N SER A 136 15.04 4.11 -0.59
CA SER A 136 15.36 4.87 -1.81
C SER A 136 15.51 6.37 -1.57
N HIS A 137 14.61 6.99 -0.80
CA HIS A 137 14.57 8.45 -0.64
C HIS A 137 15.14 8.96 0.67
N GLY A 138 15.17 8.15 1.73
CA GLY A 138 15.74 8.55 3.02
C GLY A 138 17.24 8.80 2.93
N VAL A 139 17.97 7.97 2.18
CA VAL A 139 19.39 8.20 1.89
C VAL A 139 19.59 9.51 1.13
N ASN A 140 18.73 9.80 0.14
CA ASN A 140 18.79 11.04 -0.63
C ASN A 140 18.50 12.27 0.25
N LEU A 141 17.45 12.21 1.07
CA LEU A 141 17.11 13.28 2.01
C LEU A 141 18.22 13.51 3.03
N PHE A 142 18.84 12.44 3.54
CA PHE A 142 19.97 12.54 4.45
C PHE A 142 21.18 13.20 3.80
N ASN A 143 21.57 12.76 2.60
CA ASN A 143 22.68 13.34 1.84
C ASN A 143 22.45 14.83 1.58
N LEU A 144 21.23 15.20 1.20
CA LEU A 144 20.88 16.59 0.94
C LEU A 144 20.88 17.45 2.21
N LEU A 145 20.39 16.91 3.32
CA LEU A 145 20.44 17.58 4.62
C LEU A 145 21.90 17.80 5.05
N HIS A 146 22.76 16.80 4.87
CA HIS A 146 24.19 16.89 5.15
C HIS A 146 24.86 17.98 4.29
N THR A 147 24.63 17.99 2.97
CA THR A 147 25.15 19.04 2.07
C THR A 147 24.64 20.43 2.43
N TRP A 148 23.40 20.54 2.94
CA TRP A 148 22.83 21.83 3.33
C TRP A 148 23.36 22.34 4.67
N LEU A 149 23.59 21.44 5.63
CA LEU A 149 24.09 21.76 6.96
C LEU A 149 25.59 22.04 7.01
N GLU A 150 26.37 21.55 6.03
CA GLU A 150 27.82 21.74 5.98
C GLU A 150 28.25 22.60 4.77
N PRO A 151 28.27 23.94 4.91
CA PRO A 151 28.73 24.84 3.85
C PRO A 151 30.19 24.59 3.42
N ALA A 152 31.02 24.02 4.30
CA ALA A 152 32.44 23.78 4.04
C ALA A 152 32.68 22.73 2.93
N HIS A 153 31.75 21.80 2.71
CA HIS A 153 31.86 20.78 1.66
C HIS A 153 31.39 21.27 0.28
N ARG A 154 30.94 22.53 0.17
CA ARG A 154 30.40 23.08 -1.08
C ARG A 154 31.45 23.26 -2.17
N ASP A 155 32.72 23.37 -1.77
CA ASP A 155 33.83 23.69 -2.68
C ASP A 155 34.55 22.43 -3.22
N SER A 156 34.21 21.22 -2.73
CA SER A 156 34.81 19.96 -3.18
C SER A 156 33.87 19.25 -4.18
N PRO A 157 34.08 19.41 -5.51
CA PRO A 157 33.24 18.78 -6.52
C PRO A 157 33.30 17.24 -6.51
N LYS A 158 34.34 16.65 -5.89
CA LYS A 158 34.54 15.20 -5.83
C LYS A 158 33.57 14.51 -4.89
N ASP A 159 33.23 15.14 -3.76
CA ASP A 159 32.38 14.52 -2.74
C ASP A 159 30.91 14.47 -3.21
N MET A 160 30.49 15.45 -4.02
CA MET A 160 29.14 15.47 -4.60
C MET A 160 28.92 14.37 -5.65
N TYR A 161 29.98 13.93 -6.34
CA TYR A 161 29.88 12.91 -7.39
C TYR A 161 29.39 11.56 -6.84
N TYR A 162 29.95 11.09 -5.72
CA TYR A 162 29.56 9.82 -5.12
C TYR A 162 28.10 9.84 -4.63
N LEU A 163 27.67 10.96 -4.06
CA LEU A 163 26.27 11.15 -3.63
C LEU A 163 25.31 11.13 -4.81
N TRP A 164 25.69 11.77 -5.92
CA TRP A 164 24.87 11.80 -7.14
C TRP A 164 24.82 10.44 -7.84
N ALA A 165 25.94 9.70 -7.86
CA ALA A 165 25.97 8.32 -8.35
C ALA A 165 25.05 7.42 -7.52
N LEU A 166 25.09 7.54 -6.19
CA LEU A 166 24.21 6.81 -5.29
C LEU A 166 22.72 7.14 -5.54
N PHE A 167 22.38 8.42 -5.71
CA PHE A 167 21.04 8.87 -6.08
C PHE A 167 20.55 8.20 -7.37
N THR A 168 21.39 8.19 -8.40
CA THR A 168 21.07 7.61 -9.72
C THR A 168 20.85 6.10 -9.64
N ILE A 169 21.55 5.40 -8.75
CA ILE A 169 21.39 3.96 -8.52
C ILE A 169 20.15 3.63 -7.66
N LEU A 170 19.89 4.42 -6.62
CA LEU A 170 18.79 4.15 -5.66
C LEU A 170 17.41 4.51 -6.21
N THR A 171 17.33 5.47 -7.13
CA THR A 171 16.06 5.91 -7.74
C THR A 171 15.35 4.77 -8.49
N PRO A 172 15.97 4.05 -9.45
CA PRO A 172 15.32 2.92 -10.12
C PRO A 172 15.02 1.75 -9.16
N LEU A 173 15.79 1.64 -8.08
CA LEU A 173 15.58 0.61 -7.07
C LEU A 173 14.20 0.75 -6.39
N GLN A 174 13.63 1.96 -6.32
CA GLN A 174 12.26 2.15 -5.82
C GLN A 174 11.23 1.39 -6.67
N GLY A 175 11.36 1.47 -8.00
CA GLY A 175 10.50 0.73 -8.94
C GLY A 175 10.68 -0.77 -8.79
N PHE A 176 11.92 -1.22 -8.63
CA PHE A 176 12.25 -2.62 -8.38
C PHE A 176 11.59 -3.16 -7.10
N TRP A 177 11.70 -2.44 -5.98
CA TRP A 177 11.05 -2.83 -4.72
C TRP A 177 9.53 -2.88 -4.86
N ASN A 178 8.94 -1.90 -5.53
CA ASN A 178 7.49 -1.87 -5.77
C ASN A 178 7.03 -3.09 -6.58
N ALA A 179 7.77 -3.47 -7.62
CA ALA A 179 7.49 -4.67 -8.41
C ALA A 179 7.57 -5.94 -7.53
N PHE A 180 8.64 -6.08 -6.74
CA PHE A 180 8.81 -7.22 -5.84
C PHE A 180 7.65 -7.36 -4.83
N ILE A 181 7.27 -6.25 -4.19
CA ILE A 181 6.16 -6.21 -3.23
C ILE A 181 4.83 -6.57 -3.92
N TYR A 182 4.63 -6.10 -5.15
CA TYR A 182 3.44 -6.37 -5.94
C TYR A 182 3.31 -7.86 -6.35
N TYR A 183 4.40 -8.51 -6.74
CA TYR A 183 4.37 -9.91 -7.17
C TYR A 183 4.23 -10.91 -6.01
N ARG A 184 4.75 -10.59 -4.82
CA ARG A 184 4.77 -11.50 -3.67
C ARG A 184 3.41 -12.13 -3.33
N PRO A 185 2.29 -11.39 -3.19
CA PRO A 185 0.97 -11.98 -2.93
C PRO A 185 0.54 -13.01 -3.99
N ARG A 186 0.82 -12.74 -5.27
CA ARG A 186 0.44 -13.62 -6.39
C ARG A 186 1.21 -14.93 -6.33
N ILE A 187 2.51 -14.87 -6.03
CA ILE A 187 3.35 -16.07 -5.88
C ILE A 187 2.86 -16.93 -4.71
N VAL A 188 2.51 -16.31 -3.58
CA VAL A 188 1.99 -17.03 -2.41
C VAL A 188 0.65 -17.72 -2.73
N GLN A 189 -0.27 -17.01 -3.38
CA GLN A 189 -1.57 -17.58 -3.80
C GLN A 189 -1.39 -18.74 -4.78
N TRP A 190 -0.51 -18.58 -5.76
CA TRP A 190 -0.19 -19.63 -6.73
C TRP A 190 0.40 -20.88 -6.06
N ARG A 191 1.28 -20.71 -5.07
CA ARG A 191 1.83 -21.82 -4.27
C ARG A 191 0.75 -22.55 -3.47
N GLN A 192 -0.19 -21.80 -2.89
CA GLN A 192 -1.31 -22.39 -2.13
C GLN A 192 -2.23 -23.21 -3.05
N GLN A 193 -2.57 -22.68 -4.23
CA GLN A 193 -3.38 -23.41 -5.23
C GLN A 193 -2.72 -24.73 -5.65
N ARG A 194 -1.41 -24.72 -5.92
CA ARG A 194 -0.68 -25.95 -6.28
C ARG A 194 -0.70 -27.00 -5.17
N ARG A 195 -0.59 -26.60 -3.90
CA ARG A 195 -0.68 -27.54 -2.77
C ARG A 195 -2.05 -28.21 -2.70
N HIS A 196 -3.14 -27.47 -2.91
CA HIS A 196 -4.48 -28.05 -2.94
C HIS A 196 -4.67 -29.04 -4.09
N GLN A 197 -4.15 -28.73 -5.27
CA GLN A 197 -4.19 -29.65 -6.42
C GLN A 197 -3.43 -30.95 -6.11
N LEU A 198 -2.21 -30.85 -5.56
CA LEU A 198 -1.40 -32.02 -5.19
C LEU A 198 -2.03 -32.85 -4.06
N SER A 199 -2.69 -32.22 -3.09
CA SER A 199 -3.42 -32.94 -2.04
C SER A 199 -4.65 -33.67 -2.59
N SER A 200 -5.34 -33.11 -3.59
CA SER A 200 -6.51 -33.76 -4.21
C SER A 200 -6.14 -34.94 -5.12
N SER A 201 -4.94 -34.96 -5.71
CA SER A 201 -4.48 -36.05 -6.57
C SER A 201 -3.96 -37.29 -5.81
N SER A 202 -3.72 -37.17 -4.49
CA SER A 202 -3.06 -38.21 -3.70
C SER A 202 -4.01 -39.12 -2.90
N CYS A 203 -5.31 -39.12 -3.20
CA CYS A 203 -6.21 -40.18 -2.73
C CYS A 203 -6.20 -41.32 -3.75
N PRO A 204 -5.38 -42.38 -3.58
CA PRO A 204 -5.48 -43.57 -4.41
C PRO A 204 -6.89 -44.14 -4.22
N SER A 205 -7.65 -44.17 -5.30
CA SER A 205 -8.92 -44.86 -5.43
C SER A 205 -8.72 -46.38 -5.37
N SER A 206 -8.30 -46.85 -4.19
CA SER A 206 -8.07 -48.25 -3.86
C SER A 206 -8.95 -48.67 -2.68
N VAL A 207 -10.26 -48.47 -2.82
CA VAL A 207 -11.25 -49.37 -2.22
C VAL A 207 -12.35 -49.58 -3.26
N ARG A 208 -12.08 -50.56 -4.12
CA ARG A 208 -13.07 -51.23 -4.95
C ARG A 208 -13.97 -52.03 -3.98
N GLY A 209 -15.07 -51.44 -3.54
CA GLY A 209 -15.93 -52.03 -2.52
C GLY A 209 -17.38 -51.59 -2.62
N VAL A 210 -18.12 -52.27 -3.52
CA VAL A 210 -19.56 -52.58 -3.48
C VAL A 210 -20.55 -51.40 -3.40
N GLY A 211 -21.41 -51.35 -4.41
CA GLY A 211 -22.27 -50.22 -4.71
C GLY A 211 -23.43 -49.99 -3.74
N VAL A 212 -23.74 -48.72 -3.57
CA VAL A 212 -25.10 -48.27 -3.26
C VAL A 212 -25.44 -47.17 -4.26
N ARG A 213 -26.42 -47.48 -5.11
CA ARG A 213 -26.97 -46.66 -6.18
C ARG A 213 -27.99 -45.71 -5.53
N GLY A 214 -27.71 -44.41 -5.51
CA GLY A 214 -28.63 -43.43 -4.92
C GLY A 214 -28.36 -42.00 -5.40
N GLU A 215 -29.19 -41.58 -6.35
CA GLU A 215 -29.64 -40.20 -6.61
C GLU A 215 -28.64 -39.15 -7.12
N SER A 216 -28.65 -39.08 -8.45
CA SER A 216 -28.60 -37.88 -9.29
C SER A 216 -29.25 -36.64 -8.68
N GLY A 217 -28.44 -35.58 -8.49
CA GLY A 217 -28.94 -34.25 -8.15
C GLY A 217 -27.89 -33.15 -8.38
N LEU A 218 -27.87 -32.61 -9.58
CA LEU A 218 -27.46 -31.23 -9.95
C LEU A 218 -26.12 -30.70 -9.40
N SER A 219 -25.04 -30.69 -10.20
CA SER A 219 -24.71 -29.68 -11.23
C SER A 219 -24.37 -28.28 -10.71
N SER A 220 -23.21 -27.78 -11.17
CA SER A 220 -22.77 -26.37 -11.16
C SER A 220 -21.99 -25.88 -9.94
N PHE A 221 -20.87 -26.53 -9.61
CA PHE A 221 -19.83 -25.87 -8.80
C PHE A 221 -18.95 -24.97 -9.69
N ARG A 222 -19.51 -23.77 -9.93
CA ARG A 222 -18.92 -22.52 -10.45
C ARG A 222 -17.40 -22.52 -10.66
N SER A 223 -17.02 -22.49 -11.93
CA SER A 223 -15.73 -22.01 -12.45
C SER A 223 -15.57 -20.47 -12.40
N SER A 224 -16.35 -19.76 -11.58
CA SER A 224 -16.35 -18.29 -11.45
C SER A 224 -15.23 -17.73 -10.57
N PHE A 225 -14.05 -18.37 -10.54
CA PHE A 225 -12.95 -17.96 -9.65
C PHE A 225 -11.92 -17.05 -10.33
N TRP A 226 -12.00 -16.85 -11.65
CA TRP A 226 -10.94 -16.17 -12.42
C TRP A 226 -11.27 -14.77 -12.95
N HIS A 227 -12.47 -14.25 -12.71
CA HIS A 227 -12.88 -12.90 -13.17
C HIS A 227 -13.13 -11.85 -12.07
N ARG A 228 -12.61 -12.07 -10.85
CA ARG A 228 -12.56 -11.00 -9.84
C ARG A 228 -11.25 -10.22 -9.92
N SER A 229 -11.19 -9.31 -10.88
CA SER A 229 -10.42 -8.06 -10.72
C SER A 229 -10.93 -7.20 -9.55
N SER A 230 -11.99 -7.62 -8.87
CA SER A 230 -12.44 -7.16 -7.55
C SER A 230 -11.82 -7.99 -6.40
N PHE A 231 -10.50 -7.87 -6.20
CA PHE A 231 -9.82 -8.49 -5.04
C PHE A 231 -10.29 -7.89 -3.68
N TRP A 232 -11.09 -6.80 -3.72
CA TRP A 232 -11.64 -6.10 -2.55
C TRP A 232 -13.18 -6.14 -2.41
N GLY A 233 -13.92 -6.61 -3.42
CA GLY A 233 -15.34 -6.27 -3.59
C GLY A 233 -16.38 -7.15 -2.91
N SER A 234 -16.15 -7.76 -1.74
CA SER A 234 -17.20 -8.60 -1.12
C SER A 234 -16.99 -8.91 0.36
N ALA A 235 -16.73 -7.90 1.18
CA ALA A 235 -16.74 -8.05 2.63
C ALA A 235 -17.25 -6.78 3.32
N ASN A 236 -18.45 -6.32 2.97
CA ASN A 236 -19.34 -5.52 3.83
C ASN A 236 -20.52 -4.98 3.02
N SER A 237 -21.65 -5.70 3.02
CA SER A 237 -22.97 -5.08 2.78
C SER A 237 -24.05 -5.60 3.72
N ASP A 238 -23.70 -6.39 4.74
CA ASP A 238 -24.67 -6.84 5.73
C ASP A 238 -24.49 -5.97 6.97
N ASN A 239 -24.97 -4.73 6.86
CA ASN A 239 -25.22 -3.89 8.02
C ASN A 239 -26.68 -4.18 8.42
N PRO A 240 -26.96 -5.02 9.42
CA PRO A 240 -28.30 -5.10 9.98
C PRO A 240 -28.53 -3.77 10.70
N THR A 241 -29.12 -2.80 10.01
CA THR A 241 -29.82 -1.72 10.67
C THR A 241 -30.92 -2.38 11.50
N ASN A 242 -30.61 -2.61 12.77
CA ASN A 242 -31.58 -2.87 13.82
C ASN A 242 -32.60 -1.72 13.75
N SER A 243 -33.73 -1.99 13.11
CA SER A 243 -34.97 -1.30 13.36
C SER A 243 -35.31 -1.54 14.83
N VAL A 244 -34.83 -0.66 15.69
CA VAL A 244 -35.33 -0.51 17.05
C VAL A 244 -36.79 -0.13 16.87
N GLY A 245 -37.69 -1.08 17.14
CA GLY A 245 -39.11 -0.81 17.25
C GLY A 245 -39.31 0.25 18.34
N GLU A 246 -39.84 1.40 17.95
CA GLU A 246 -40.48 2.32 18.87
C GLU A 246 -41.73 1.61 19.44
N ASP A 247 -41.56 1.02 20.62
CA ASP A 247 -42.68 0.59 21.46
C ASP A 247 -43.43 1.85 21.92
N ASN A 248 -44.56 2.06 21.24
CA ASN A 248 -45.52 3.10 21.48
C ASN A 248 -46.23 2.82 22.82
N THR A 249 -45.69 3.38 23.90
CA THR A 249 -46.27 3.29 25.24
C THR A 249 -47.45 4.26 25.35
N ARG A 250 -48.65 3.70 25.22
CA ARG A 250 -49.88 4.27 25.80
C ARG A 250 -49.65 4.55 27.28
N PHE A 251 -49.86 5.80 27.71
CA PHE A 251 -50.42 6.09 29.02
C PHE A 251 -51.34 7.30 28.93
N SER A 252 -52.59 7.03 29.32
CA SER A 252 -53.64 7.88 29.89
C SER A 252 -54.12 9.11 29.12
#